data_AF-A0A543AQ96-F1
#
_entry.id   AF-A0A543AQ96-F1
#
_cell.length_a   1.000
_cell.length_b   1.000
_cell.length_c   1.000
_cell.angle_alpha   90.00
_cell.angle_beta   90.00
_cell.angle_gamma   90.00
#
_symmetry.space_group_name_H-M   'P 1'
#
loop_
_entity.id
_entity.type
_entity.pdbx_description
1 polymer ?
#
loop_
_entity_poly.entity_id
_entity_poly.type
_entity_poly.pdbx_seq_one_letter_code
_entity_poly.pdbx_strand_id
1 'polypeptide(L)'
;MKIRSRVAAAVATGVGLVGLVGCAAAPIDTDDSGSIALVEEFFADLEAGKASEAAALTSMDFGEEFVDDDFYRASAAFPTDARIVETSGYDAAAFSAIVEFTLEGADVPATLEVRTTREGDELKISGWRGDSAIAIGPFPAAGTVTVNDRLEYVLAAEDNRLTLLPGAYSVEYDDPTGLLQLSGRDAAFTAYVPEIVTANGEVLAAGFQVVPTFMPDVEPGLYEAVGQLQAACAEEGFIGPSCPAEFTWDEPFDGSVTAEWFRGPGPEIRLVDGGYQATANYQVRFSNDTAPVMTVSYTGTIGRDASGAVTFTRL
;
A
#
# COMPACT_ATOMS: atom_id res chain seq x y z
N MET A 1 9.09 7.16 -81.10
CA MET A 1 8.75 6.06 -82.03
C MET A 1 7.31 5.64 -81.70
N LYS A 2 6.30 6.29 -82.32
CA LYS A 2 5.19 5.71 -83.11
C LYS A 2 4.85 4.26 -82.70
N ILE A 3 3.61 3.88 -82.37
CA ILE A 3 2.44 3.73 -83.27
C ILE A 3 1.15 3.47 -82.43
N ARG A 4 0.05 4.17 -82.80
CA ARG A 4 -1.40 3.79 -82.94
C ARG A 4 -1.98 2.65 -82.08
N SER A 5 -3.05 2.84 -81.30
CA SER A 5 -4.49 2.99 -81.65
C SER A 5 -5.23 1.71 -82.11
N ARG A 6 -6.45 1.56 -81.55
CA ARG A 6 -7.64 0.79 -81.97
C ARG A 6 -7.58 -0.74 -81.75
N VAL A 7 -8.64 -1.52 -81.53
CA VAL A 7 -10.09 -1.44 -81.16
C VAL A 7 -10.56 -2.91 -81.26
N ALA A 8 -11.49 -3.34 -80.39
CA ALA A 8 -12.43 -4.48 -80.52
C ALA A 8 -11.89 -5.91 -80.77
N ALA A 9 -12.34 -6.86 -79.94
CA ALA A 9 -13.43 -7.78 -80.32
C ALA A 9 -13.78 -8.72 -79.15
N ALA A 10 -15.07 -8.97 -79.01
CA ALA A 10 -15.69 -9.82 -78.01
C ALA A 10 -15.34 -11.30 -78.19
N VAL A 11 -15.24 -12.03 -77.07
CA VAL A 11 -15.61 -13.44 -77.00
C VAL A 11 -16.37 -13.66 -75.70
N ALA A 12 -17.67 -13.88 -75.83
CA ALA A 12 -18.50 -14.48 -74.81
C ALA A 12 -18.10 -15.96 -74.68
N THR A 13 -17.78 -16.41 -73.48
CA THR A 13 -17.83 -17.83 -73.14
C THR A 13 -18.20 -17.94 -71.67
N GLY A 14 -19.42 -18.40 -71.42
CA GLY A 14 -19.91 -18.68 -70.09
C GLY A 14 -19.09 -19.81 -69.44
N VAL A 15 -18.79 -19.63 -68.16
CA VAL A 15 -18.37 -20.69 -67.25
C VAL A 15 -19.18 -20.51 -65.97
N GLY A 16 -19.71 -21.63 -65.49
CA GLY A 16 -20.83 -21.73 -64.56
C GLY A 16 -20.67 -20.99 -63.23
N LEU A 17 -21.81 -20.50 -62.75
CA LEU A 17 -22.05 -20.17 -61.36
C LEU A 17 -21.89 -21.44 -60.51
N VAL A 18 -20.70 -21.67 -59.99
CA VAL A 18 -20.51 -22.50 -58.80
C VAL A 18 -21.02 -21.68 -57.63
N GLY A 19 -22.19 -22.06 -57.11
CA GLY A 19 -22.73 -21.50 -55.88
C GLY A 19 -21.79 -21.80 -54.72
N LEU A 20 -20.94 -20.83 -54.38
CA LEU A 20 -20.37 -20.74 -53.05
C LEU A 20 -21.49 -20.20 -52.16
N VAL A 21 -22.18 -21.10 -51.47
CA VAL A 21 -22.85 -20.79 -50.21
C VAL A 21 -21.72 -20.42 -49.26
N GLY A 22 -21.24 -19.18 -49.36
CA GLY A 22 -20.46 -18.58 -48.30
C GLY A 22 -21.38 -18.54 -47.10
N CYS A 23 -21.04 -19.30 -46.06
CA CYS A 23 -21.39 -18.91 -44.71
C CYS A 23 -20.85 -17.49 -44.56
N ALA A 24 -21.70 -16.48 -44.79
CA ALA A 24 -21.42 -15.15 -44.31
C ALA A 24 -21.23 -15.34 -42.80
N ALA A 25 -20.00 -15.11 -42.33
CA ALA A 25 -19.80 -14.84 -40.92
C ALA A 25 -20.87 -13.81 -40.54
N ALA A 26 -21.62 -14.10 -39.49
CA ALA A 26 -22.52 -13.11 -38.92
C ALA A 26 -21.72 -11.80 -38.80
N PRO A 27 -22.31 -10.64 -39.16
CA PRO A 27 -21.63 -9.37 -38.95
C PRO A 27 -21.15 -9.35 -37.50
N ILE A 28 -19.85 -9.08 -37.31
CA ILE A 28 -19.31 -8.82 -35.97
C ILE A 28 -20.19 -7.71 -35.42
N ASP A 29 -20.85 -8.01 -34.30
CA ASP A 29 -21.69 -7.06 -33.59
C ASP A 29 -20.76 -6.04 -32.95
N THR A 30 -20.46 -4.96 -33.68
CA THR A 30 -19.54 -3.89 -33.26
C THR A 30 -20.28 -2.77 -32.52
N ASP A 31 -21.48 -3.03 -32.00
CA ASP A 31 -22.26 -2.02 -31.29
C ASP A 31 -21.81 -1.91 -29.82
N ASP A 32 -20.70 -1.22 -29.63
CA ASP A 32 -20.10 -0.96 -28.30
C ASP A 32 -20.87 0.13 -27.51
N SER A 33 -21.99 0.64 -28.03
CA SER A 33 -22.75 1.74 -27.41
C SER A 33 -23.24 1.42 -26.00
N GLY A 34 -23.62 0.16 -25.74
CA GLY A 34 -24.01 -0.29 -24.41
C GLY A 34 -22.85 -0.28 -23.40
N SER A 35 -21.65 -0.70 -23.81
CA SER A 35 -20.46 -0.69 -22.96
C SER A 35 -19.97 0.72 -22.68
N ILE A 36 -20.02 1.59 -23.68
CA ILE A 36 -19.71 3.01 -23.53
C ILE A 36 -20.68 3.66 -22.53
N ALA A 37 -21.99 3.46 -22.71
CA ALA A 37 -23.00 4.03 -21.82
C ALA A 37 -22.84 3.53 -20.37
N LEU A 38 -22.51 2.26 -20.17
CA LEU A 38 -22.25 1.69 -18.84
C LEU A 38 -21.05 2.36 -18.15
N VAL A 39 -19.95 2.58 -18.89
CA VAL A 39 -18.76 3.24 -18.34
C VAL A 39 -19.04 4.71 -18.04
N GLU A 40 -19.77 5.41 -18.91
CA GLU A 40 -20.18 6.80 -18.69
C GLU A 40 -21.11 6.94 -17.48
N GLU A 41 -22.08 6.03 -17.32
CA GLU A 41 -23.00 5.98 -16.16
C GLU A 41 -22.22 5.74 -14.86
N PHE A 42 -21.29 4.79 -14.85
CA PHE A 42 -20.42 4.54 -13.70
C PHE A 42 -19.66 5.79 -13.25
N PHE A 43 -18.99 6.50 -14.17
CA PHE A 43 -18.27 7.72 -13.80
C PHE A 43 -19.21 8.88 -13.40
N ALA A 44 -20.41 8.96 -13.98
CA ALA A 44 -21.41 9.95 -13.56
C ALA A 44 -21.90 9.71 -12.12
N ASP A 45 -22.08 8.45 -11.71
CA ASP A 45 -22.44 8.11 -10.34
C ASP A 45 -21.28 8.37 -9.36
N LEU A 46 -20.03 8.11 -9.76
CA LEU A 46 -18.85 8.49 -8.97
C LEU A 46 -18.75 10.02 -8.79
N GLU A 47 -18.90 10.79 -9.87
CA GLU A 47 -18.89 12.26 -9.81
C GLU A 47 -20.01 12.81 -8.91
N ALA A 48 -21.16 12.14 -8.89
CA ALA A 48 -22.28 12.49 -8.02
C ALA A 48 -22.13 12.00 -6.56
N GLY A 49 -21.04 11.29 -6.23
CA GLY A 49 -20.81 10.75 -4.89
C GLY A 49 -21.79 9.63 -4.50
N LYS A 50 -22.24 8.84 -5.48
CA LYS A 50 -23.18 7.73 -5.30
C LYS A 50 -22.47 6.39 -5.44
N ALA A 51 -21.70 6.03 -4.42
CA ALA A 51 -20.87 4.82 -4.43
C ALA A 51 -21.69 3.53 -4.58
N SER A 52 -22.84 3.46 -3.93
CA SER A 52 -23.73 2.29 -3.99
C SER A 52 -24.31 2.06 -5.40
N GLU A 53 -24.71 3.13 -6.10
CA GLU A 53 -25.18 3.06 -7.50
C GLU A 53 -24.04 2.66 -8.44
N ALA A 54 -22.87 3.31 -8.33
CA ALA A 54 -21.70 2.97 -9.12
C ALA A 54 -21.24 1.51 -8.93
N ALA A 55 -21.20 1.02 -7.68
CA ALA A 55 -20.80 -0.34 -7.38
C ALA A 55 -21.77 -1.39 -7.97
N ALA A 56 -23.07 -1.09 -8.03
CA ALA A 56 -24.08 -1.98 -8.60
C ALA A 56 -23.93 -2.22 -10.12
N LEU A 57 -23.20 -1.33 -10.81
CA LEU A 57 -22.84 -1.47 -12.22
C LEU A 57 -21.64 -2.41 -12.45
N THR A 58 -20.99 -2.84 -11.37
CA THR A 58 -19.84 -3.75 -11.40
C THR A 58 -20.23 -5.18 -11.01
N SER A 59 -19.37 -6.15 -11.35
CA SER A 59 -19.39 -7.50 -10.74
C SER A 59 -18.28 -7.70 -9.71
N MET A 60 -17.65 -6.61 -9.29
CA MET A 60 -16.60 -6.62 -8.27
C MET A 60 -17.20 -6.77 -6.87
N ASP A 61 -16.47 -7.46 -6.00
CA ASP A 61 -16.87 -7.69 -4.62
C ASP A 61 -16.29 -6.59 -3.72
N PHE A 62 -17.16 -5.66 -3.31
CA PHE A 62 -16.84 -4.61 -2.35
C PHE A 62 -17.48 -4.92 -1.00
N GLY A 63 -16.71 -4.73 0.08
CA GLY A 63 -17.30 -4.62 1.42
C GLY A 63 -18.31 -3.48 1.48
N GLU A 64 -19.41 -3.69 2.22
CA GLU A 64 -20.50 -2.72 2.35
C GLU A 64 -19.99 -1.36 2.84
N GLU A 65 -18.96 -1.36 3.68
CA GLU A 65 -18.32 -0.16 4.21
C GLU A 65 -17.61 0.71 3.15
N PHE A 66 -17.20 0.13 2.02
CA PHE A 66 -16.46 0.84 0.97
C PHE A 66 -17.36 1.46 -0.09
N VAL A 67 -18.60 0.97 -0.18
CA VAL A 67 -19.63 1.44 -1.12
C VAL A 67 -20.73 2.24 -0.42
N ASP A 68 -20.56 2.50 0.88
CA ASP A 68 -21.35 3.46 1.61
C ASP A 68 -21.14 4.86 1.03
N ASP A 69 -22.24 5.50 0.61
CA ASP A 69 -22.15 6.81 -0.02
C ASP A 69 -21.57 7.87 0.92
N ASP A 70 -21.79 7.77 2.23
CA ASP A 70 -21.26 8.77 3.17
C ASP A 70 -19.75 8.59 3.39
N PHE A 71 -19.24 7.35 3.38
CA PHE A 71 -17.81 7.06 3.33
C PHE A 71 -17.19 7.60 2.05
N TYR A 72 -17.80 7.31 0.90
CA TYR A 72 -17.27 7.76 -0.38
C TYR A 72 -17.32 9.27 -0.50
N ARG A 73 -18.41 9.93 -0.09
CA ARG A 73 -18.53 11.40 -0.10
C ARG A 73 -17.58 12.11 0.87
N ALA A 74 -16.99 11.39 1.83
CA ALA A 74 -15.94 11.92 2.69
C ALA A 74 -14.53 11.86 2.06
N SER A 75 -14.41 11.30 0.84
CA SER A 75 -13.16 11.31 0.08
C SER A 75 -12.69 12.74 -0.21
N ALA A 76 -11.38 12.91 -0.30
CA ALA A 76 -10.75 14.20 -0.59
C ALA A 76 -11.15 14.74 -1.98
N ALA A 77 -11.36 13.86 -2.96
CA ALA A 77 -11.88 14.23 -4.28
C ALA A 77 -12.58 13.05 -4.97
N PHE A 78 -13.56 13.36 -5.82
CA PHE A 78 -14.20 12.43 -6.76
C PHE A 78 -13.62 12.59 -8.16
N PRO A 79 -13.72 11.57 -9.02
CA PRO A 79 -13.48 11.73 -10.45
C PRO A 79 -14.39 12.82 -11.03
N THR A 80 -13.81 13.78 -11.76
CA THR A 80 -14.54 14.78 -12.54
C THR A 80 -14.05 14.81 -13.99
N ASP A 81 -14.84 15.40 -14.89
CA ASP A 81 -14.49 15.55 -16.31
C ASP A 81 -14.10 14.22 -17.00
N ALA A 82 -14.70 13.12 -16.56
CA ALA A 82 -14.39 11.79 -17.06
C ALA A 82 -14.76 11.66 -18.54
N ARG A 83 -13.82 11.16 -19.34
CA ARG A 83 -14.01 10.94 -20.78
C ARG A 83 -13.30 9.68 -21.25
N ILE A 84 -13.99 8.89 -22.08
CA ILE A 84 -13.37 7.77 -22.78
C ILE A 84 -12.48 8.35 -23.89
N VAL A 85 -11.18 8.08 -23.83
CA VAL A 85 -10.19 8.56 -24.80
C VAL A 85 -9.79 7.49 -25.82
N GLU A 86 -9.92 6.22 -25.45
CA GLU A 86 -9.61 5.08 -26.29
C GLU A 86 -10.50 3.89 -25.91
N THR A 87 -10.93 3.10 -26.90
CA THR A 87 -11.62 1.82 -26.68
C THR A 87 -10.91 0.71 -27.45
N SER A 88 -10.96 -0.50 -26.92
CA SER A 88 -10.40 -1.69 -27.56
C SER A 88 -11.23 -2.92 -27.20
N GLY A 89 -11.18 -3.95 -28.05
CA GLY A 89 -12.03 -5.14 -27.91
C GLY A 89 -13.46 -4.85 -28.41
N TYR A 90 -13.78 -5.41 -29.57
CA TYR A 90 -14.99 -5.07 -30.34
C TYR A 90 -16.14 -6.06 -30.12
N ASP A 91 -16.14 -6.76 -28.99
CA ASP A 91 -17.25 -7.58 -28.54
C ASP A 91 -17.44 -7.46 -27.02
N ALA A 92 -18.66 -7.68 -26.54
CA ALA A 92 -19.03 -7.57 -25.13
C ALA A 92 -18.29 -8.56 -24.20
N ALA A 93 -17.49 -9.49 -24.74
CA ALA A 93 -16.64 -10.38 -23.96
C ALA A 93 -15.22 -9.82 -23.74
N ALA A 94 -14.83 -8.79 -24.49
CA ALA A 94 -13.47 -8.24 -24.49
C ALA A 94 -13.38 -6.70 -24.49
N PHE A 95 -14.50 -5.97 -24.35
CA PHE A 95 -14.49 -4.50 -24.36
C PHE A 95 -13.69 -3.92 -23.19
N SER A 96 -12.77 -3.02 -23.52
CA SER A 96 -11.95 -2.22 -22.62
C SER A 96 -12.00 -0.76 -23.04
N ALA A 97 -12.19 0.15 -22.08
CA ALA A 97 -12.18 1.59 -22.27
C ALA A 97 -11.08 2.23 -21.43
N ILE A 98 -10.27 3.09 -22.04
CA ILE A 98 -9.35 3.97 -21.35
C ILE A 98 -10.11 5.26 -21.04
N VAL A 99 -10.34 5.52 -19.76
CA VAL A 99 -11.01 6.72 -19.26
C VAL A 99 -9.97 7.66 -18.67
N GLU A 100 -9.98 8.91 -19.14
CA GLU A 100 -9.23 10.00 -18.54
C GLU A 100 -10.17 10.83 -17.66
N PHE A 101 -9.76 11.18 -16.45
CA PHE A 101 -10.54 12.00 -15.52
C PHE A 101 -9.62 12.81 -14.62
N THR A 102 -10.18 13.83 -13.96
CA THR A 102 -9.46 14.68 -13.03
C THR A 102 -9.79 14.28 -11.59
N LEU A 103 -8.80 14.34 -10.71
CA LEU A 103 -9.00 14.28 -9.25
C LEU A 103 -8.52 15.60 -8.69
N GLU A 104 -9.38 16.30 -7.95
CA GLU A 104 -8.99 17.56 -7.30
C GLU A 104 -7.76 17.32 -6.40
N GLY A 105 -6.77 18.22 -6.52
CA GLY A 105 -5.48 18.09 -5.83
C GLY A 105 -4.40 17.33 -6.61
N ALA A 106 -4.73 16.65 -7.72
CA ALA A 106 -3.76 16.07 -8.62
C ALA A 106 -3.29 17.07 -9.69
N ASP A 107 -1.98 17.08 -9.99
CA ASP A 107 -1.39 17.98 -10.98
C ASP A 107 -1.66 17.57 -12.44
N VAL A 108 -2.06 16.31 -12.67
CA VAL A 108 -2.36 15.75 -13.99
C VAL A 108 -3.61 14.89 -13.95
N PRO A 109 -4.31 14.72 -15.10
CA PRO A 109 -5.41 13.76 -15.21
C PRO A 109 -4.96 12.34 -14.88
N ALA A 110 -5.82 11.58 -14.22
CA ALA A 110 -5.67 10.16 -14.02
C ALA A 110 -6.19 9.40 -15.24
N THR A 111 -5.67 8.19 -15.45
CA THR A 111 -6.13 7.28 -16.49
C THR A 111 -6.48 5.94 -15.88
N LEU A 112 -7.64 5.40 -16.25
CA LEU A 112 -8.10 4.08 -15.82
C LEU A 112 -8.54 3.25 -17.02
N GLU A 113 -7.99 2.05 -17.13
CA GLU A 113 -8.46 1.05 -18.11
C GLU A 113 -9.56 0.22 -17.46
N VAL A 114 -10.80 0.44 -17.88
CA VAL A 114 -12.02 -0.23 -17.39
C VAL A 114 -12.41 -1.34 -18.34
N ARG A 115 -12.73 -2.52 -17.79
CA ARG A 115 -13.17 -3.68 -18.56
C ARG A 115 -14.64 -3.94 -18.31
N THR A 116 -15.36 -4.30 -19.37
CA THR A 116 -16.76 -4.71 -19.25
C THR A 116 -16.93 -6.15 -19.72
N THR A 117 -17.89 -6.86 -19.15
CA THR A 117 -18.26 -8.20 -19.60
C THR A 117 -19.76 -8.37 -19.52
N ARG A 118 -20.29 -9.28 -20.35
CA ARG A 118 -21.69 -9.69 -20.28
C ARG A 118 -21.85 -10.85 -19.30
N GLU A 119 -22.69 -10.66 -18.29
CA GLU A 119 -23.04 -11.66 -17.28
C GLU A 119 -24.54 -12.00 -17.42
N GLY A 120 -24.83 -13.13 -18.07
CA GLY A 120 -26.20 -13.47 -18.44
C GLY A 120 -26.77 -12.47 -19.44
N ASP A 121 -27.84 -11.76 -19.04
CA ASP A 121 -28.51 -10.75 -19.86
C ASP A 121 -28.07 -9.31 -19.52
N GLU A 122 -27.18 -9.13 -18.54
CA GLU A 122 -26.70 -7.82 -18.09
C GLU A 122 -25.25 -7.57 -18.53
N LEU A 123 -24.93 -6.30 -18.80
CA LEU A 123 -23.57 -5.83 -18.99
C LEU A 123 -23.06 -5.24 -17.67
N LYS A 124 -21.85 -5.63 -17.26
CA LYS A 124 -21.23 -5.19 -16.00
C LYS A 124 -19.79 -4.74 -16.24
N ILE A 125 -19.31 -3.83 -15.40
CA ILE A 125 -17.88 -3.58 -15.26
C ILE A 125 -17.27 -4.75 -14.49
N SER A 126 -16.37 -5.49 -15.13
CA SER A 126 -15.75 -6.69 -14.55
C SER A 126 -14.45 -6.40 -13.80
N GLY A 127 -13.92 -5.17 -13.92
CA GLY A 127 -12.72 -4.74 -13.22
C GLY A 127 -12.01 -3.60 -13.95
N TRP A 128 -10.87 -3.22 -13.39
CA TRP A 128 -9.98 -2.22 -13.98
C TRP A 128 -8.53 -2.52 -13.61
N ARG A 129 -7.58 -1.92 -14.33
CA ARG A 129 -6.17 -2.09 -13.94
C ARG A 129 -5.95 -1.49 -12.54
N GLY A 130 -5.53 -2.32 -11.58
CA GLY A 130 -5.31 -1.90 -10.20
C GLY A 130 -6.53 -2.12 -9.29
N ASP A 131 -7.52 -2.91 -9.73
CA ASP A 131 -8.68 -3.37 -8.96
C ASP A 131 -8.37 -4.38 -7.83
N SER A 132 -7.08 -4.66 -7.58
CA SER A 132 -6.67 -5.60 -6.54
C SER A 132 -6.79 -4.97 -5.17
N ALA A 133 -7.27 -5.75 -4.20
CA ALA A 133 -7.40 -5.30 -2.83
C ALA A 133 -6.05 -4.82 -2.26
N ILE A 134 -6.06 -3.63 -1.67
CA ILE A 134 -4.90 -2.95 -1.10
C ILE A 134 -4.67 -3.48 0.30
N ALA A 135 -3.50 -4.07 0.56
CA ALA A 135 -3.13 -4.53 1.89
C ALA A 135 -2.65 -3.37 2.77
N ILE A 136 -3.27 -3.22 3.95
CA ILE A 136 -2.88 -2.24 4.98
C ILE A 136 -2.10 -2.92 6.12
N GLY A 137 -2.01 -4.25 6.13
CA GLY A 137 -1.26 -5.03 7.11
C GLY A 137 -1.14 -6.51 6.70
N PRO A 138 -0.70 -7.40 7.61
CA PRO A 138 -0.26 -7.11 8.98
C PRO A 138 1.17 -6.56 9.05
N PHE A 139 1.38 -5.55 9.88
CA PHE A 139 2.70 -5.08 10.29
C PHE A 139 2.89 -5.31 11.79
N PRO A 140 4.12 -5.56 12.28
CA PRO A 140 4.42 -5.61 13.72
C PRO A 140 4.41 -4.19 14.33
N ALA A 141 3.30 -3.48 14.18
CA ALA A 141 3.11 -2.09 14.55
C ALA A 141 1.88 -1.91 15.46
N ALA A 142 2.03 -1.13 16.54
CA ALA A 142 0.92 -0.79 17.44
C ALA A 142 -0.03 0.28 16.85
N GLY A 143 0.38 0.92 15.74
CA GLY A 143 -0.35 2.03 15.13
C GLY A 143 -1.62 1.63 14.39
N THR A 144 -2.41 2.65 14.08
CA THR A 144 -3.64 2.56 13.31
C THR A 144 -3.54 3.38 12.03
N VAL A 145 -4.33 3.00 11.03
CA VAL A 145 -4.55 3.78 9.82
C VAL A 145 -6.02 4.10 9.70
N THR A 146 -6.36 5.36 9.52
CA THR A 146 -7.72 5.83 9.31
C THR A 146 -7.88 6.34 7.89
N VAL A 147 -8.92 5.89 7.20
CA VAL A 147 -9.27 6.31 5.84
C VAL A 147 -10.55 7.16 5.87
N ASN A 148 -10.49 8.35 5.26
CA ASN A 148 -11.56 9.36 5.21
C ASN A 148 -12.16 9.67 6.60
N ASP A 149 -11.34 9.65 7.66
CA ASP A 149 -11.74 9.84 9.06
C ASP A 149 -12.87 8.92 9.55
N ARG A 150 -13.04 7.76 8.89
CA ARG A 150 -14.21 6.89 9.08
C ARG A 150 -13.86 5.42 9.27
N LEU A 151 -12.96 4.88 8.46
CA LEU A 151 -12.56 3.47 8.53
C LEU A 151 -11.19 3.35 9.18
N GLU A 152 -11.15 2.77 10.37
CA GLU A 152 -9.93 2.59 11.15
C GLU A 152 -9.42 1.15 11.05
N TYR A 153 -8.12 0.99 10.81
CA TYR A 153 -7.42 -0.29 10.65
C TYR A 153 -6.27 -0.38 11.64
N VAL A 154 -6.29 -1.40 12.50
CA VAL A 154 -5.17 -1.71 13.41
C VAL A 154 -4.08 -2.44 12.63
N LEU A 155 -2.88 -1.90 12.51
CA LEU A 155 -1.83 -2.46 11.64
C LEU A 155 -1.38 -3.88 12.02
N ALA A 156 -1.45 -4.24 13.29
CA ALA A 156 -1.13 -5.58 13.77
C ALA A 156 -2.19 -6.64 13.40
N ALA A 157 -3.39 -6.24 13.00
CA ALA A 157 -4.45 -7.18 12.65
C ALA A 157 -4.17 -7.85 11.30
N GLU A 158 -4.52 -9.14 11.21
CA GLU A 158 -4.47 -9.88 9.96
C GLU A 158 -5.59 -9.44 9.01
N ASP A 159 -5.38 -9.64 7.71
CA ASP A 159 -6.38 -9.45 6.65
C ASP A 159 -7.00 -8.06 6.50
N ASN A 160 -6.34 -7.00 6.99
CA ASN A 160 -6.72 -5.63 6.66
C ASN A 160 -6.50 -5.33 5.17
N ARG A 161 -7.59 -5.31 4.41
CA ARG A 161 -7.60 -5.05 2.97
C ARG A 161 -8.67 -4.03 2.60
N LEU A 162 -8.37 -3.20 1.61
CA LEU A 162 -9.30 -2.23 1.05
C LEU A 162 -9.59 -2.56 -0.41
N THR A 163 -10.87 -2.56 -0.79
CA THR A 163 -11.28 -2.54 -2.20
C THR A 163 -12.06 -1.25 -2.39
N LEU A 164 -11.46 -0.29 -3.10
CA LEU A 164 -11.98 1.09 -3.18
C LEU A 164 -12.42 1.41 -4.61
N LEU A 165 -13.46 2.23 -4.71
CA LEU A 165 -13.85 2.87 -5.98
C LEU A 165 -12.78 3.91 -6.41
N PRO A 166 -12.78 4.34 -7.68
CA PRO A 166 -11.92 5.42 -8.09
C PRO A 166 -12.17 6.72 -7.31
N GLY A 167 -11.12 7.39 -6.84
CA GLY A 167 -11.20 8.58 -6.00
C GLY A 167 -9.88 8.95 -5.34
N ALA A 168 -9.86 10.06 -4.60
CA ALA A 168 -8.74 10.47 -3.76
C ALA A 168 -9.15 10.37 -2.29
N TYR A 169 -8.41 9.60 -1.49
CA TYR A 169 -8.74 9.24 -0.11
C TYR A 169 -7.80 9.92 0.87
N SER A 170 -8.35 10.52 1.93
CA SER A 170 -7.54 11.00 3.05
C SER A 170 -7.10 9.82 3.90
N VAL A 171 -5.80 9.73 4.20
CA VAL A 171 -5.23 8.67 5.01
C VAL A 171 -4.43 9.29 6.14
N GLU A 172 -4.74 8.90 7.38
CA GLU A 172 -4.01 9.28 8.58
C GLU A 172 -3.43 8.04 9.25
N TYR A 173 -2.15 8.10 9.62
CA TYR A 173 -1.47 7.11 10.42
C TYR A 173 -1.22 7.65 11.83
N ASP A 174 -1.71 6.95 12.84
CA ASP A 174 -1.46 7.26 14.24
C ASP A 174 -0.57 6.17 14.86
N ASP A 175 0.51 6.58 15.51
CA ASP A 175 1.32 5.72 16.35
C ASP A 175 1.24 6.19 17.81
N PRO A 176 0.46 5.51 18.66
CA PRO A 176 0.29 5.92 20.06
C PRO A 176 1.60 5.81 20.86
N THR A 177 2.60 5.09 20.35
CA THR A 177 3.91 4.96 21.01
C THR A 177 4.87 6.10 20.66
N GLY A 178 4.61 6.79 19.55
CA GLY A 178 5.52 7.78 18.94
C GLY A 178 6.87 7.21 18.48
N LEU A 179 7.05 5.89 18.47
CA LEU A 179 8.31 5.24 18.10
C LEU A 179 8.42 5.02 16.59
N LEU A 180 7.30 4.99 15.88
CA LEU A 180 7.20 4.72 14.47
C LEU A 180 6.78 5.96 13.68
N GLN A 181 7.18 5.98 12.42
CA GLN A 181 6.70 6.89 11.38
C GLN A 181 6.47 6.09 10.09
N LEU A 182 5.78 6.68 9.12
CA LEU A 182 5.72 6.08 7.79
C LEU A 182 7.02 6.30 7.02
N SER A 183 7.46 5.25 6.31
CA SER A 183 8.63 5.35 5.45
C SER A 183 8.31 6.14 4.18
N GLY A 184 9.02 7.24 3.96
CA GLY A 184 8.95 8.02 2.72
C GLY A 184 7.70 8.90 2.56
N ARG A 185 6.84 9.01 3.59
CA ARG A 185 5.64 9.87 3.57
C ARG A 185 5.35 10.44 4.96
N ASP A 186 4.54 11.49 4.98
CA ASP A 186 4.01 12.08 6.20
C ASP A 186 2.92 11.17 6.82
N ALA A 187 2.62 11.39 8.10
CA ALA A 187 1.57 10.64 8.82
C ALA A 187 0.17 10.88 8.24
N ALA A 188 -0.08 12.06 7.67
CA ALA A 188 -1.30 12.36 6.93
C ALA A 188 -0.96 12.57 5.44
N PHE A 189 -1.67 11.87 4.56
CA PHE A 189 -1.45 11.95 3.11
C PHE A 189 -2.72 11.63 2.32
N THR A 190 -2.73 12.05 1.06
CA THR A 190 -3.78 11.65 0.10
C THR A 190 -3.31 10.44 -0.70
N ALA A 191 -4.13 9.39 -0.73
CA ALA A 191 -3.95 8.21 -1.57
C ALA A 191 -4.92 8.24 -2.75
N TYR A 192 -4.45 7.87 -3.94
CA TYR A 192 -5.24 7.93 -5.17
C TYR A 192 -5.57 6.53 -5.67
N VAL A 193 -6.82 6.34 -6.09
CA VAL A 193 -7.30 5.12 -6.75
C VAL A 193 -7.89 5.51 -8.11
N PRO A 194 -7.32 5.05 -9.24
CA PRO A 194 -6.05 4.33 -9.34
C PRO A 194 -4.87 5.25 -8.96
N GLU A 195 -3.68 4.66 -8.83
CA GLU A 195 -2.45 5.45 -8.77
C GLU A 195 -2.30 6.32 -10.03
N ILE A 196 -1.89 7.57 -9.84
CA ILE A 196 -1.66 8.49 -10.95
C ILE A 196 -0.24 8.27 -11.45
N VAL A 197 -0.11 7.79 -12.69
CA VAL A 197 1.17 7.49 -13.33
C VAL A 197 1.36 8.30 -14.61
N THR A 198 2.61 8.65 -14.94
CA THR A 198 2.94 9.21 -16.26
C THR A 198 2.72 8.16 -17.35
N ALA A 199 2.69 8.61 -18.61
CA ALA A 199 2.72 7.71 -19.77
C ALA A 199 3.93 6.76 -19.81
N ASN A 200 5.01 7.07 -19.07
CA ASN A 200 6.20 6.23 -18.95
C ASN A 200 6.15 5.29 -17.73
N GLY A 201 5.07 5.30 -16.95
CA GLY A 201 4.86 4.45 -15.78
C GLY A 201 5.48 4.99 -14.47
N GLU A 202 5.88 6.26 -14.43
CA GLU A 202 6.37 6.90 -13.20
C GLU A 202 5.19 7.32 -12.32
N VAL A 203 5.19 6.94 -11.04
CA VAL A 203 4.12 7.31 -10.08
C VAL A 203 4.24 8.79 -9.72
N LEU A 204 3.24 9.57 -10.10
CA LEU A 204 3.15 11.01 -9.80
C LEU A 204 2.41 11.28 -8.50
N ALA A 205 1.41 10.47 -8.18
CA ALA A 205 0.69 10.52 -6.93
C ALA A 205 0.53 9.10 -6.39
N ALA A 206 1.22 8.82 -5.27
CA ALA A 206 1.34 7.47 -4.73
C ALA A 206 0.00 7.00 -4.14
N GLY A 207 -0.31 5.72 -4.38
CA GLY A 207 -1.46 5.06 -3.78
C GLY A 207 -1.28 4.83 -2.28
N PHE A 208 -1.94 3.79 -1.78
CA PHE A 208 -1.85 3.37 -0.39
C PHE A 208 -0.52 2.65 -0.16
N GLN A 209 0.43 3.34 0.46
CA GLN A 209 1.68 2.75 0.94
C GLN A 209 1.83 3.09 2.42
N VAL A 210 1.48 2.13 3.27
CA VAL A 210 1.63 2.23 4.71
C VAL A 210 2.76 1.29 5.11
N VAL A 211 3.96 1.83 5.33
CA VAL A 211 5.12 1.06 5.78
C VAL A 211 5.65 1.70 7.05
N PRO A 212 5.19 1.26 8.24
CA PRO A 212 5.70 1.77 9.50
C PRO A 212 7.18 1.40 9.68
N THR A 213 7.99 2.35 10.12
CA THR A 213 9.41 2.18 10.45
C THR A 213 9.74 2.92 11.73
N PHE A 214 10.72 2.43 12.50
CA PHE A 214 11.21 3.18 13.66
C PHE A 214 11.74 4.54 13.24
N MET A 215 11.43 5.54 14.06
CA MET A 215 12.00 6.87 13.91
C MET A 215 13.53 6.79 14.07
N PRO A 216 14.30 7.66 13.38
CA PRO A 216 15.76 7.57 13.37
C PRO A 216 16.43 7.71 14.74
N ASP A 217 15.73 8.27 15.73
CA ASP A 217 16.22 8.48 17.09
C ASP A 217 15.97 7.28 18.02
N VAL A 218 15.11 6.32 17.66
CA VAL A 218 14.73 5.19 18.52
C VAL A 218 15.92 4.32 18.88
N GLU A 219 16.67 3.85 17.87
CA GLU A 219 17.84 3.00 18.12
C GLU A 219 18.96 3.74 18.89
N PRO A 220 19.37 4.96 18.50
CA PRO A 220 20.31 5.75 19.30
C PRO A 220 19.86 6.00 20.74
N GLY A 221 18.59 6.39 20.95
CA GLY A 221 18.02 6.67 22.26
C GLY A 221 17.91 5.42 23.15
N LEU A 222 17.58 4.27 22.57
CA LEU A 222 17.64 2.99 23.26
C LEU A 222 19.06 2.69 23.77
N TYR A 223 20.08 2.88 22.94
CA TYR A 223 21.46 2.68 23.36
C TYR A 223 21.92 3.66 24.44
N GLU A 224 21.43 4.90 24.40
CA GLU A 224 21.69 5.88 25.45
C GLU A 224 21.07 5.44 26.79
N ALA A 225 19.80 5.03 26.77
CA ALA A 225 19.11 4.53 27.96
C ALA A 225 19.78 3.27 28.54
N VAL A 226 20.20 2.33 27.68
CA VAL A 226 20.99 1.16 28.12
C VAL A 226 22.36 1.57 28.65
N GLY A 227 23.00 2.57 28.06
CA GLY A 227 24.27 3.12 28.56
C GLY A 227 24.15 3.68 29.98
N GLN A 228 23.02 4.28 30.34
CA GLN A 228 22.73 4.72 31.71
C GLN A 228 22.62 3.53 32.68
N LEU A 229 21.98 2.43 32.26
CA LEU A 229 21.94 1.19 33.05
C LEU A 229 23.32 0.56 33.21
N GLN A 230 24.16 0.58 32.18
CA GLN A 230 25.54 0.10 32.25
C GLN A 230 26.39 0.91 33.24
N ALA A 231 26.23 2.24 33.25
CA ALA A 231 26.90 3.11 34.21
C ALA A 231 26.42 2.83 35.65
N ALA A 232 25.10 2.75 35.87
CA ALA A 232 24.54 2.39 37.17
C ALA A 232 24.99 0.99 37.64
N CYS A 233 25.04 0.02 36.73
CA CYS A 233 25.56 -1.32 37.03
C CYS A 233 27.02 -1.29 37.48
N ALA A 234 27.86 -0.43 36.89
CA ALA A 234 29.24 -0.25 37.33
C ALA A 234 29.32 0.39 38.73
N GLU A 235 28.46 1.37 39.03
CA GLU A 235 28.36 1.97 40.38
C GLU A 235 27.88 0.97 41.44
N GLU A 236 27.05 0.02 41.04
CA GLU A 236 26.58 -1.11 41.85
C GLU A 236 27.64 -2.22 42.01
N GLY A 237 28.85 -2.07 41.44
CA GLY A 237 29.90 -3.09 41.50
C GLY A 237 29.63 -4.29 40.60
N PHE A 238 28.90 -4.09 39.51
CA PHE A 238 28.45 -5.09 38.54
C PHE A 238 27.53 -6.18 39.12
N ILE A 239 26.86 -5.89 40.22
CA ILE A 239 25.82 -6.73 40.82
C ILE A 239 24.64 -5.84 41.22
N GLY A 240 23.43 -6.15 40.76
CA GLY A 240 22.27 -5.37 41.17
C GLY A 240 21.18 -5.20 40.11
N PRO A 241 20.17 -4.37 40.41
CA PRO A 241 18.99 -4.18 39.57
C PRO A 241 19.27 -3.43 38.27
N SER A 242 20.46 -2.83 38.10
CA SER A 242 20.86 -2.20 36.83
C SER A 242 21.63 -3.17 35.94
N CYS A 243 22.19 -4.25 36.50
CA CYS A 243 23.05 -5.19 35.80
C CYS A 243 22.31 -6.31 35.04
N PRO A 244 22.78 -6.75 33.86
CA PRO A 244 22.20 -7.87 33.14
C PRO A 244 22.09 -9.13 34.00
N ALA A 245 21.05 -9.94 33.78
CA ALA A 245 20.79 -11.13 34.60
C ALA A 245 21.90 -12.20 34.50
N GLU A 246 22.69 -12.16 33.43
CA GLU A 246 23.83 -13.04 33.20
C GLU A 246 25.02 -12.71 34.12
N PHE A 247 25.05 -11.53 34.76
CA PHE A 247 26.03 -11.23 35.79
C PHE A 247 25.62 -11.91 37.10
N THR A 248 26.14 -13.12 37.33
CA THR A 248 25.81 -13.96 38.50
C THR A 248 26.91 -13.96 39.56
N TRP A 249 27.44 -12.79 39.92
CA TRP A 249 28.52 -12.67 40.89
C TRP A 249 28.04 -12.88 42.33
N ASP A 250 28.84 -13.54 43.15
CA ASP A 250 28.54 -13.75 44.58
C ASP A 250 28.76 -12.48 45.42
N GLU A 251 29.71 -11.64 45.01
CA GLU A 251 30.09 -10.39 45.68
C GLU A 251 30.31 -9.27 44.63
N PRO A 252 30.06 -8.00 44.98
CA PRO A 252 30.35 -6.87 44.10
C PRO A 252 31.85 -6.82 43.79
N PHE A 253 32.18 -6.43 42.56
CA PHE A 253 33.56 -6.09 42.24
C PHE A 253 34.01 -4.86 43.03
N ASP A 254 35.32 -4.78 43.27
CA ASP A 254 35.89 -3.57 43.84
C ASP A 254 35.75 -2.37 42.88
N GLY A 255 35.75 -1.16 43.43
CA GLY A 255 35.57 0.07 42.65
C GLY A 255 36.70 0.43 41.68
N SER A 256 37.76 -0.39 41.57
CA SER A 256 38.81 -0.24 40.56
C SER A 256 38.56 -1.08 39.31
N VAL A 257 37.65 -2.06 39.37
CA VAL A 257 37.24 -2.84 38.21
C VAL A 257 36.36 -1.98 37.30
N THR A 258 36.80 -1.82 36.05
CA THR A 258 36.01 -1.28 34.93
C THR A 258 35.62 -2.37 33.95
N ALA A 259 34.65 -2.08 33.08
CA ALA A 259 34.21 -2.94 31.99
C ALA A 259 34.13 -2.19 30.66
N GLU A 260 34.61 -2.83 29.60
CA GLU A 260 34.42 -2.41 28.22
C GLU A 260 33.23 -3.18 27.62
N TRP A 261 32.31 -2.44 26.99
CA TRP A 261 31.07 -2.97 26.42
C TRP A 261 31.11 -2.89 24.89
N PHE A 262 31.18 -4.03 24.24
CA PHE A 262 31.17 -4.15 22.78
C PHE A 262 29.76 -4.47 22.32
N ARG A 263 29.15 -3.57 21.55
CA ARG A 263 27.80 -3.77 20.99
C ARG A 263 27.79 -4.95 20.04
N GLY A 264 26.80 -5.83 20.19
CA GLY A 264 26.43 -6.79 19.16
C GLY A 264 25.77 -6.11 17.96
N PRO A 265 25.36 -6.88 16.94
CA PRO A 265 24.43 -6.42 15.92
C PRO A 265 23.18 -5.81 16.58
N GLY A 266 22.55 -4.87 15.88
CA GLY A 266 21.49 -3.95 16.35
C GLY A 266 20.46 -4.53 17.31
N PRO A 267 19.74 -3.68 18.06
CA PRO A 267 18.76 -4.16 19.01
C PRO A 267 17.65 -4.89 18.25
N GLU A 268 17.24 -6.03 18.76
CA GLU A 268 16.05 -6.69 18.26
C GLU A 268 14.84 -6.02 18.92
N ILE A 269 13.97 -5.39 18.12
CA ILE A 269 12.75 -4.75 18.62
C ILE A 269 11.53 -5.47 18.05
N ARG A 270 10.61 -5.87 18.93
CA ARG A 270 9.40 -6.62 18.58
C ARG A 270 8.18 -6.04 19.28
N LEU A 271 7.03 -6.10 18.63
CA LEU A 271 5.74 -5.79 19.24
C LEU A 271 5.25 -6.99 20.05
N VAL A 272 4.97 -6.79 21.34
CA VAL A 272 4.46 -7.79 22.28
C VAL A 272 3.37 -7.14 23.13
N ASP A 273 2.15 -7.70 23.10
CA ASP A 273 1.00 -7.23 23.88
C ASP A 273 0.72 -5.71 23.77
N GLY A 274 0.89 -5.15 22.56
CA GLY A 274 0.66 -3.72 22.29
C GLY A 274 1.80 -2.78 22.69
N GLY A 275 2.90 -3.30 23.25
CA GLY A 275 4.11 -2.54 23.56
C GLY A 275 5.34 -3.08 22.82
N TYR A 276 6.37 -2.25 22.70
CA TYR A 276 7.63 -2.69 22.09
C TYR A 276 8.59 -3.23 23.12
N GLN A 277 9.06 -4.45 22.90
CA GLN A 277 10.18 -5.03 23.64
C GLN A 277 11.44 -4.94 22.81
N ALA A 278 12.54 -4.51 23.43
CA ALA A 278 13.85 -4.44 22.81
C ALA A 278 14.84 -5.32 23.55
N THR A 279 15.70 -5.99 22.79
CA THR A 279 16.83 -6.77 23.29
C THR A 279 18.13 -6.23 22.68
N ALA A 280 18.97 -5.62 23.50
CA ALA A 280 20.28 -5.14 23.11
C ALA A 280 21.39 -6.06 23.65
N ASN A 281 22.18 -6.63 22.75
CA ASN A 281 23.23 -7.60 23.09
C ASN A 281 24.61 -6.94 23.19
N TYR A 282 25.40 -7.36 24.17
CA TYR A 282 26.76 -6.87 24.40
C TYR A 282 27.72 -8.00 24.70
N GLN A 283 28.96 -7.86 24.25
CA GLN A 283 30.09 -8.58 24.81
C GLN A 283 30.80 -7.68 25.81
N VAL A 284 31.07 -8.18 27.01
CA VAL A 284 31.65 -7.42 28.11
C VAL A 284 33.01 -7.98 28.45
N ARG A 285 34.01 -7.09 28.51
CA ARG A 285 35.35 -7.40 28.97
C ARG A 285 35.66 -6.58 30.21
N PHE A 286 35.92 -7.26 31.32
CA PHE A 286 36.34 -6.61 32.55
C PHE A 286 37.85 -6.35 32.53
N SER A 287 38.26 -5.32 33.25
CA SER A 287 39.68 -5.05 33.58
C SER A 287 40.26 -6.08 34.55
N ASN A 288 39.41 -6.79 35.30
CA ASN A 288 39.81 -7.94 36.08
C ASN A 288 40.04 -9.15 35.17
N ASP A 289 41.30 -9.51 34.91
CA ASP A 289 41.67 -10.63 34.03
C ASP A 289 41.20 -12.01 34.52
N THR A 290 40.73 -12.13 35.76
CA THR A 290 40.13 -13.38 36.27
C THR A 290 38.65 -13.51 35.90
N ALA A 291 37.99 -12.42 35.54
CA ALA A 291 36.61 -12.44 35.09
C ALA A 291 36.55 -12.87 33.61
N PRO A 292 35.69 -13.85 33.25
CA PRO A 292 35.50 -14.22 31.85
C PRO A 292 34.95 -13.06 31.03
N VAL A 293 35.26 -13.07 29.74
CA VAL A 293 34.51 -12.29 28.74
C VAL A 293 33.10 -12.88 28.66
N MET A 294 32.08 -12.05 28.83
CA MET A 294 30.69 -12.50 28.87
C MET A 294 29.88 -11.91 27.73
N THR A 295 28.88 -12.65 27.26
CA THR A 295 27.82 -12.12 26.40
C THR A 295 26.60 -11.90 27.28
N VAL A 296 26.05 -10.69 27.23
CA VAL A 296 24.91 -10.29 28.05
C VAL A 296 23.87 -9.56 27.23
N SER A 297 22.64 -9.54 27.74
CA SER A 297 21.51 -8.89 27.09
C SER A 297 20.82 -7.90 28.03
N TYR A 298 20.48 -6.73 27.50
CA TYR A 298 19.49 -5.85 28.09
C TYR A 298 18.17 -6.06 27.38
N THR A 299 17.24 -6.75 28.04
CA THR A 299 15.88 -6.98 27.55
C THR A 299 14.91 -6.13 28.35
N GLY A 300 14.03 -5.41 27.67
CA GLY A 300 13.16 -4.43 28.30
C GLY A 300 12.08 -3.89 27.37
N THR A 301 11.17 -3.10 27.92
CA THR A 301 10.20 -2.34 27.13
C THR A 301 10.76 -0.99 26.73
N ILE A 302 10.48 -0.56 25.49
CA ILE A 302 10.81 0.78 25.00
C ILE A 302 9.56 1.64 24.90
N GLY A 303 9.73 2.94 25.13
CA GLY A 303 8.66 3.93 25.01
C GLY A 303 9.24 5.34 24.92
N ARG A 304 8.37 6.35 25.01
CA ARG A 304 8.78 7.75 25.13
C ARG A 304 8.36 8.35 26.46
N ASP A 305 9.18 9.23 27.01
CA ASP A 305 8.80 10.06 28.14
C ASP A 305 8.00 11.31 27.71
N ALA A 306 7.58 12.12 28.68
CA ALA A 306 6.81 13.36 28.44
C ALA A 306 7.58 14.43 27.65
N SER A 307 8.90 14.33 27.54
CA SER A 307 9.74 15.21 26.71
C SER A 307 9.94 14.67 25.30
N GLY A 308 9.46 13.45 25.02
CA GLY A 308 9.65 12.73 23.76
C GLY A 308 10.96 11.94 23.70
N ALA A 309 11.75 11.87 24.77
CA ALA A 309 12.97 11.08 24.78
C ALA A 309 12.66 9.58 24.85
N VAL A 310 13.47 8.77 24.15
CA VAL A 310 13.36 7.30 24.19
C VAL A 310 13.73 6.83 25.59
N THR A 311 12.90 5.96 26.15
CA THR A 311 13.09 5.33 27.45
C THR A 311 13.18 3.82 27.29
N PHE A 312 13.90 3.19 28.21
CA PHE A 312 14.02 1.74 28.29
C PHE A 312 13.83 1.30 29.74
N THR A 313 12.89 0.36 29.96
CA THR A 313 12.65 -0.24 31.27
C THR A 313 12.96 -1.72 31.19
N ARG A 314 13.95 -2.18 31.95
CA ARG A 314 14.36 -3.58 31.96
C ARG A 314 13.26 -4.48 32.51
N LEU A 315 13.08 -5.66 31.91
CA LEU A 315 12.20 -6.73 32.37
C LEU A 315 12.87 -7.66 33.40
#